data_AF-A0A947QWL4-F1
#
_entry.id   AF-A0A947QWL4-F1
#
_cell.length_a   1.000
_cell.length_b   1.000
_cell.length_c   1.000
_cell.angle_alpha   90.00
_cell.angle_beta   90.00
_cell.angle_gamma   90.00
#
_symmetry.space_group_name_H-M   'P 1'
#
loop_
_entity.id
_entity.type
_entity.pdbx_description
1 polymer ?
#
loop_
_entity_poly.entity_id
_entity_poly.type
_entity_poly.pdbx_seq_one_letter_code
_entity_poly.pdbx_strand_id
1 'polypeptide(L)' 'MKKKTAQTKSEMKEREEAFKSLPPNIRQSLTEDEIHAFLHEDAWTETLFEKLKDFIVPDNSK' A
#
# COMPACT_ATOMS: atom_id res chain seq x y z
N MET A 1 12.59 -1.08 21.71
CA MET A 1 13.13 -0.31 20.57
C MET A 1 12.23 -0.57 19.37
N LYS A 2 11.33 0.35 19.02
CA LYS A 2 10.44 0.18 17.86
C LYS A 2 11.22 0.61 16.61
N LYS A 3 11.45 -0.34 15.70
CA LYS A 3 12.30 -0.21 14.51
C LYS A 3 11.73 0.91 13.62
N LYS A 4 12.46 2.01 13.48
CA LYS A 4 12.26 2.98 12.40
C LYS A 4 12.76 2.30 11.12
N THR A 5 11.85 1.69 10.38
CA THR A 5 12.14 1.07 9.08
C THR A 5 12.43 2.18 8.09
N ALA A 6 13.71 2.43 7.84
CA ALA A 6 14.12 3.12 6.63
C ALA A 6 13.72 2.21 5.46
N GLN A 7 12.59 2.49 4.84
CA GLN A 7 12.05 1.76 3.70
C GLN A 7 13.18 1.58 2.67
N THR A 8 13.64 0.36 2.51
CA THR A 8 14.76 0.08 1.62
C THR A 8 14.29 0.26 0.18
N LYS A 9 15.20 0.62 -0.73
CA LYS A 9 14.88 0.82 -2.16
C LYS A 9 14.16 -0.39 -2.79
N SER A 10 14.41 -1.58 -2.23
CA SER A 10 13.75 -2.84 -2.59
C SER A 10 12.27 -2.85 -2.22
N GLU A 11 11.91 -2.40 -1.02
CA GLU A 11 10.52 -2.36 -0.55
C GLU A 11 9.67 -1.34 -1.31
N MET A 12 10.25 -0.20 -1.71
CA MET A 12 9.55 0.76 -2.59
C MET A 12 9.17 0.09 -3.92
N LYS A 13 10.08 -0.69 -4.50
CA LYS A 13 9.82 -1.40 -5.75
C LYS A 13 8.67 -2.39 -5.60
N GLU A 14 8.64 -3.17 -4.52
CA GLU A 14 7.54 -4.11 -4.26
C GLU A 14 6.19 -3.39 -4.12
N ARG A 15 6.16 -2.22 -3.46
CA ARG A 15 4.95 -1.39 -3.37
C ARG A 15 4.53 -0.82 -4.72
N GLU A 16 5.46 -0.33 -5.55
CA GLU A 16 5.15 0.13 -6.90
C GLU A 16 4.57 -0.98 -7.78
N GLU A 17 5.11 -2.19 -7.68
CA GLU A 17 4.63 -3.37 -8.40
C GLU A 17 3.24 -3.78 -7.90
N ALA A 18 3.01 -3.76 -6.58
CA ALA A 18 1.70 -3.99 -5.98
C ALA A 18 0.68 -2.95 -6.46
N PHE A 19 1.05 -1.67 -6.50
CA PHE A 19 0.19 -0.59 -7.01
C PHE A 19 -0.18 -0.82 -8.47
N LYS A 20 0.78 -1.21 -9.31
CA LYS A 20 0.55 -1.52 -10.74
C LYS A 20 -0.35 -2.75 -10.92
N SER A 21 -0.29 -3.70 -10.00
CA SER A 21 -1.14 -4.89 -9.97
C SER A 21 -2.59 -4.57 -9.60
N LEU A 22 -2.85 -3.44 -8.94
CA LEU A 22 -4.21 -3.03 -8.60
C LEU A 22 -5.07 -2.80 -9.86
N PRO A 23 -6.36 -3.17 -9.82
CA PRO A 23 -7.27 -2.89 -10.91
C PRO A 23 -7.30 -1.39 -11.24
N PRO A 24 -7.48 -1.02 -12.52
CA PRO A 24 -7.55 0.39 -12.93
C PRO A 24 -8.66 1.14 -12.20
N ASN A 25 -9.80 0.50 -11.92
CA ASN A 25 -10.91 1.07 -11.16
C ASN A 25 -10.51 1.48 -9.73
N ILE A 26 -9.64 0.71 -9.08
CA ILE A 26 -9.14 1.01 -7.74
C ILE A 26 -8.13 2.15 -7.81
N ARG A 27 -7.15 2.06 -8.72
CA ARG A 27 -6.15 3.12 -8.92
C ARG A 27 -6.78 4.47 -9.25
N GLN A 28 -7.84 4.48 -10.05
CA GLN A 28 -8.60 5.69 -10.38
C GLN A 28 -9.46 6.20 -9.22
N SER A 29 -9.79 5.34 -8.27
CA SER A 29 -10.54 5.70 -7.06
C SER A 29 -9.64 6.22 -5.92
N LEU A 30 -8.32 6.12 -6.07
CA LEU A 30 -7.35 6.64 -5.10
C LEU A 30 -6.97 8.08 -5.46
N THR A 31 -6.86 8.92 -4.44
CA THR A 31 -6.34 10.28 -4.59
C THR A 31 -4.82 10.28 -4.66
N GLU A 32 -4.22 11.38 -5.12
CA GLU A 32 -2.75 11.53 -5.14
C GLU A 32 -2.13 11.34 -3.75
N ASP A 33 -2.81 11.81 -2.70
CA ASP A 33 -2.41 11.65 -1.30
C ASP A 33 -2.42 10.18 -0.88
N GLU A 34 -3.47 9.44 -1.23
CA GLU A 34 -3.59 8.01 -0.97
C GLU A 34 -2.57 7.17 -1.76
N ILE A 35 -2.26 7.56 -3.00
CA ILE A 35 -1.24 6.91 -3.83
C ILE A 35 0.14 7.13 -3.21
N HIS A 36 0.42 8.35 -2.77
CA HIS A 36 1.67 8.66 -2.08
C HIS A 36 1.77 7.88 -0.76
N ALA A 37 0.68 7.81 0.01
CA ALA A 37 0.60 7.01 1.23
C ALA A 37 0.87 5.53 0.98
N PHE A 38 0.27 4.97 -0.08
CA PHE A 38 0.47 3.58 -0.46
C PHE A 38 1.94 3.27 -0.78
N LEU A 39 2.61 4.15 -1.51
CA LEU A 39 3.98 3.94 -2.00
C LEU A 39 5.05 4.27 -0.94
N HIS A 40 4.87 5.36 -0.20
CA HIS A 40 5.91 5.95 0.65
C HIS A 40 5.60 5.92 2.14
N GLU A 41 4.33 5.86 2.54
CA GLU A 41 3.99 5.89 3.96
C GLU A 41 3.96 4.50 4.59
N ASP A 42 4.37 4.46 5.85
CA ASP A 42 4.40 3.23 6.64
C ASP A 42 3.00 2.88 7.16
N ALA A 43 2.14 3.89 7.35
CA ALA A 43 0.76 3.74 7.81
C ALA A 43 -0.22 4.21 6.74
N TRP A 44 -1.19 3.37 6.41
CA TRP A 44 -2.28 3.71 5.51
C TRP A 44 -3.47 4.25 6.29
N THR A 45 -4.16 5.23 5.70
CA THR A 45 -5.42 5.72 6.26
C THR A 45 -6.48 4.62 6.23
N GLU A 46 -7.43 4.67 7.17
CA GLU A 46 -8.54 3.70 7.20
C GLU A 46 -9.28 3.68 5.86
N THR A 47 -9.47 4.84 5.22
CA THR A 47 -10.11 4.94 3.91
C THR A 47 -9.33 4.23 2.80
N LEU A 48 -8.00 4.36 2.77
CA LEU A 48 -7.14 3.68 1.81
C LEU A 48 -7.18 2.16 2.03
N PHE A 49 -7.06 1.74 3.30
CA PHE A 49 -7.15 0.34 3.67
C PHE A 49 -8.51 -0.24 3.30
N GLU A 50 -9.61 0.47 3.55
CA GLU A 50 -10.95 0.01 3.20
C GLU A 50 -11.16 -0.16 1.69
N LYS A 51 -10.58 0.71 0.86
CA LYS A 51 -10.62 0.58 -0.61
C LYS A 51 -9.81 -0.62 -1.09
N LEU A 52 -8.73 -0.92 -0.39
CA LEU A 52 -7.79 -1.98 -0.74
C LEU A 52 -8.06 -3.31 -0.03
N LYS A 53 -8.96 -3.37 0.96
CA LYS A 53 -9.20 -4.55 1.81
C LYS A 53 -9.52 -5.84 1.07
N ASP A 54 -10.07 -5.72 -0.14
CA ASP A 54 -10.40 -6.84 -1.02
C ASP A 54 -9.15 -7.38 -1.76
N PHE A 55 -8.10 -6.56 -1.86
CA PHE A 55 -6.85 -6.83 -2.56
C PHE A 55 -5.67 -7.10 -1.60
N ILE A 56 -5.73 -6.54 -0.40
CA ILE A 56 -4.76 -6.82 0.65
C ILE A 56 -5.15 -8.17 1.25
N VAL A 57 -4.40 -9.20 0.90
CA VAL A 57 -4.57 -10.50 1.56
C VAL A 57 -4.09 -10.31 3.00
N PRO A 58 -4.96 -10.46 4.03
CA PRO A 58 -4.44 -10.58 5.38
C PRO A 58 -3.51 -11.78 5.34
N ASP A 59 -2.28 -11.61 5.83
CA ASP A 59 -1.33 -12.70 6.00
C ASP A 59 -1.98 -13.72 6.94
N ASN A 60 -2.73 -14.65 6.36
CA ASN A 60 -3.45 -15.69 7.05
C ASN A 60 -2.47 -16.83 7.28
N SER A 61 -1.30 -16.49 7.83
CA SER A 61 -0.29 -17.45 8.28
C SER A 61 -0.97 -18.41 9.23
N LYS A 62 -1.21 -19.62 8.71
CA LYS A 62 -1.73 -20.76 9.43
C LYS A 62 -0.57 -21.57 10.02
#